data_AF-A0A162TEL1-F1
#
_entry.id   AF-A0A162TEL1-F1
#
_cell.length_a   1.000
_cell.length_b   1.000
_cell.length_c   1.000
_cell.angle_alpha   90.00
_cell.angle_beta   90.00
_cell.angle_gamma   90.00
#
_symmetry.space_group_name_H-M   'P 1'
#
loop_
_entity.id
_entity.type
_entity.pdbx_description
1 polymer ?
#
loop_
_entity_poly.entity_id
_entity_poly.type
_entity_poly.pdbx_seq_one_letter_code
_entity_poly.pdbx_strand_id
1 'polypeptide(L)'
;MILRLVRTMSTKTTVDNFSIHGNAVSEVCDIPLSVVNRPIPSQLDRAKVEEMKTILQTDTKKDDLTPIDIHHVEYKGQDYYFAFGGCHRWAAHKELQKETIKGKLISTPPSVINTYLGSSSPFRET
;
A
#
# COMPACT_ATOMS: atom_id res chain seq x y z
N MET A 1 -7.83 5.82 23.43
CA MET A 1 -9.30 5.80 23.26
C MET A 1 -9.57 5.35 21.83
N ILE A 2 -9.87 4.06 21.62
CA ILE A 2 -9.96 3.46 20.28
C ILE A 2 -11.40 2.97 20.07
N LEU A 3 -12.07 3.57 19.10
CA LEU A 3 -13.45 3.27 18.70
C LEU A 3 -13.47 1.97 17.89
N ARG A 4 -14.23 0.96 18.34
CA ARG A 4 -14.41 -0.33 17.65
C ARG A 4 -15.77 -0.36 16.95
N LEU A 5 -15.78 -0.62 15.63
CA LEU A 5 -16.97 -1.03 14.89
C LEU A 5 -16.83 -2.53 14.60
N VAL A 6 -17.68 -3.36 15.20
CA VAL A 6 -17.70 -4.81 14.95
C VAL A 6 -18.84 -5.10 13.98
N ARG A 7 -18.54 -5.72 12.84
CA ARG A 7 -19.55 -6.28 11.94
C ARG A 7 -19.22 -7.75 11.68
N THR A 8 -20.20 -8.62 11.97
CA THR A 8 -20.10 -10.08 11.89
C THR A 8 -19.97 -10.55 10.44
N MET A 9 -19.06 -11.48 10.14
CA MET A 9 -18.91 -12.10 8.81
C MET A 9 -19.05 -13.63 8.84
N SER A 10 -19.76 -14.13 7.82
CA SER A 10 -20.01 -15.54 7.50
C SER A 10 -18.92 -16.06 6.54
N THR A 11 -18.35 -17.22 6.84
CA THR A 11 -17.22 -17.81 6.11
C THR A 11 -17.64 -18.48 4.80
N LYS A 12 -17.07 -18.05 3.67
CA LYS A 12 -17.10 -18.80 2.41
C LYS A 12 -15.69 -18.89 1.85
N THR A 13 -15.15 -20.11 1.78
CA THR A 13 -13.82 -20.38 1.21
C THR A 13 -13.86 -20.21 -0.30
N THR A 14 -13.13 -19.21 -0.82
CA THR A 14 -12.94 -18.99 -2.25
C THR A 14 -11.50 -19.30 -2.63
N VAL A 15 -11.33 -20.19 -3.61
CA VAL A 15 -10.06 -20.35 -4.32
C VAL A 15 -9.77 -19.07 -5.11
N ASP A 16 -8.67 -18.41 -4.78
CA ASP A 16 -8.28 -17.12 -5.35
C ASP A 16 -7.75 -17.28 -6.77
N ASN A 17 -8.61 -17.10 -7.79
CA ASN A 17 -8.20 -17.01 -9.19
C ASN A 17 -7.67 -15.59 -9.49
N PHE A 18 -6.64 -15.15 -8.76
CA PHE A 18 -6.09 -13.81 -8.85
C PHE A 18 -5.12 -13.69 -10.04
N SER A 19 -5.55 -12.99 -11.08
CA SER A 19 -4.66 -12.49 -12.14
C SER A 19 -4.14 -11.12 -11.74
N ILE A 20 -2.84 -10.88 -11.87
CA ILE A 20 -2.24 -9.54 -11.67
C ILE A 20 -2.81 -8.49 -12.65
N HIS A 21 -3.43 -8.94 -13.75
CA HIS A 21 -4.12 -8.10 -14.73
C HIS A 21 -5.65 -8.13 -14.58
N GLY A 22 -6.18 -8.76 -13.51
CA GLY A 22 -7.62 -8.80 -13.26
C GLY A 22 -8.17 -7.39 -13.02
N ASN A 23 -9.26 -7.04 -13.70
CA ASN A 23 -9.94 -5.74 -13.70
C ASN A 23 -10.51 -5.30 -12.33
N ALA A 24 -9.70 -5.27 -11.28
CA ALA A 24 -10.05 -4.56 -10.06
C ALA A 24 -10.00 -3.05 -10.38
N VAL A 25 -11.16 -2.41 -10.43
CA VAL A 25 -11.25 -0.94 -10.51
C VAL A 25 -10.46 -0.41 -9.33
N SER A 26 -9.34 0.24 -9.64
CA SER A 26 -8.39 0.68 -8.64
C SER A 26 -8.67 2.14 -8.32
N GLU A 27 -9.23 2.39 -7.15
CA GLU A 27 -9.53 3.75 -6.70
C GLU A 27 -8.23 4.44 -6.28
N VAL A 28 -8.02 5.66 -6.77
CA VAL A 28 -6.91 6.52 -6.35
C VAL A 28 -7.39 7.39 -5.21
N CYS A 29 -6.72 7.33 -4.06
CA CYS A 29 -7.06 8.11 -2.88
C CYS A 29 -5.82 8.49 -2.08
N ASP A 30 -5.98 9.46 -1.17
CA ASP A 30 -4.94 9.87 -0.24
C ASP A 30 -4.87 8.90 0.94
N ILE A 31 -3.79 8.11 1.01
CA ILE A 31 -3.58 7.08 2.04
C ILE A 31 -2.64 7.64 3.12
N PRO A 32 -2.99 7.55 4.42
CA PRO A 32 -2.08 7.93 5.49
C PRO A 32 -0.79 7.11 5.46
N LEU A 33 0.38 7.76 5.55
CA LEU A 33 1.65 7.03 5.54
C LEU A 33 1.80 6.10 6.76
N SER A 34 1.11 6.39 7.86
CA SER A 34 1.18 5.63 9.11
C SER A 34 0.57 4.23 9.03
N VAL A 35 -0.35 3.97 8.09
CA VAL A 35 -1.05 2.68 7.99
C VAL A 35 -0.43 1.71 6.99
N VAL A 36 0.51 2.18 6.16
CA VAL A 36 1.08 1.38 5.07
C VAL A 36 2.32 0.64 5.54
N ASN A 37 2.26 -0.68 5.41
CA ASN A 37 3.36 -1.58 5.72
C ASN A 37 4.33 -1.67 4.53
N ARG A 38 5.63 -1.47 4.80
CA ARG A 38 6.72 -1.61 3.83
C ARG A 38 7.72 -2.67 4.29
N PRO A 39 7.39 -3.96 4.09
CA PRO A 39 8.16 -5.06 4.67
C PRO A 39 9.52 -5.28 3.98
N ILE A 40 9.70 -4.80 2.75
CA ILE A 40 10.95 -4.94 2.00
C ILE A 40 11.77 -3.65 2.12
N PRO A 41 13.07 -3.74 2.52
CA PRO A 41 13.93 -2.57 2.61
C PRO A 41 14.05 -1.87 1.26
N SER A 42 13.96 -0.54 1.29
CA SER A 42 13.99 0.28 0.08
C SER A 42 15.42 0.53 -0.39
N GLN A 43 15.68 0.30 -1.67
CA GLN A 43 16.87 0.84 -2.33
C GLN A 43 16.53 2.23 -2.86
N LEU A 44 17.27 3.24 -2.41
CA LEU A 44 17.02 4.65 -2.71
C LEU A 44 18.20 5.25 -3.46
N ASP A 45 17.85 6.01 -4.49
CA ASP A 45 18.76 6.92 -5.18
C ASP A 45 18.45 8.32 -4.66
N ARG A 46 19.43 8.93 -4.01
CA ARG A 46 19.22 10.21 -3.33
C ARG A 46 18.82 11.31 -4.31
N ALA A 47 19.40 11.34 -5.50
CA ALA A 47 19.10 12.36 -6.50
C ALA A 47 17.62 12.30 -6.92
N LYS A 48 17.08 11.09 -7.13
CA LYS A 48 15.67 10.89 -7.44
C LYS A 48 14.75 11.31 -6.29
N VAL A 49 15.13 11.08 -5.04
CA VAL A 49 14.33 11.53 -3.89
C VAL A 49 14.26 13.06 -3.84
N GLU A 50 15.38 13.75 -4.06
CA GLU A 50 15.43 15.22 -4.11
C GLU A 50 14.57 15.80 -5.24
N GLU A 51 14.61 15.20 -6.43
CA GLU A 51 13.76 15.59 -7.56
C GLU A 51 12.27 15.45 -7.21
N MET A 52 11.87 14.32 -6.63
CA MET A 52 10.50 14.06 -6.23
C MET A 52 10.02 15.05 -5.14
N LYS A 53 10.90 15.42 -4.20
CA LYS A 53 10.58 16.47 -3.21
C LYS A 53 10.35 17.83 -3.88
N THR A 54 11.19 18.18 -4.87
CA THR A 54 11.05 19.43 -5.63
C THR A 54 9.70 19.50 -6.34
N ILE A 55 9.27 18.37 -6.95
CA ILE A 55 7.95 18.24 -7.57
C ILE A 55 6.84 18.42 -6.52
N LEU A 56 6.93 17.75 -5.37
CA LEU A 56 5.91 17.80 -4.29
C LEU A 56 5.79 19.17 -3.61
N GLN A 57 6.85 19.97 -3.61
CA GLN A 57 6.85 21.33 -3.07
C GLN A 57 6.35 22.36 -4.10
N THR A 58 6.30 21.99 -5.38
CA THR A 58 5.77 22.86 -6.44
C THR A 58 4.28 22.60 -6.61
N ASP A 59 3.43 23.52 -6.12
CA ASP A 59 1.97 23.35 -6.10
C ASP A 59 1.36 22.94 -7.45
N THR A 60 1.87 23.46 -8.56
CA THR A 60 1.36 23.16 -9.91
C THR A 60 1.80 21.80 -10.46
N LYS A 61 2.74 21.11 -9.81
CA LYS A 61 3.34 19.86 -10.27
C LYS A 61 3.08 18.67 -9.34
N LYS A 62 2.37 18.87 -8.23
CA LYS A 62 2.11 17.78 -7.26
C LYS A 62 1.44 16.58 -7.90
N ASP A 63 0.60 16.81 -8.91
CA ASP A 63 -0.12 15.78 -9.65
C ASP A 63 0.71 15.07 -10.73
N ASP A 64 1.94 15.54 -11.00
CA ASP A 64 2.87 14.91 -11.95
C ASP A 64 3.40 13.58 -11.41
N LEU A 65 3.38 13.39 -10.09
CA LEU A 65 3.79 12.13 -9.47
C LEU A 65 2.66 11.11 -9.56
N THR A 66 2.95 10.01 -10.26
CA THR A 66 2.02 8.89 -10.35
C THR A 66 1.74 8.31 -8.95
N PRO A 67 0.49 7.90 -8.65
CA PRO A 67 0.15 7.21 -7.41
C PRO A 67 1.01 5.95 -7.22
N ILE A 68 1.24 5.57 -5.97
CA ILE A 68 1.88 4.29 -5.64
C ILE A 68 0.84 3.18 -5.56
N ASP A 69 1.21 1.95 -5.91
CA ASP A 69 0.31 0.80 -5.71
C ASP A 69 0.28 0.41 -4.23
N ILE A 70 -0.94 0.37 -3.67
CA ILE A 70 -1.21 -0.04 -2.31
C ILE A 70 -2.08 -1.30 -2.35
N HIS A 71 -1.51 -2.41 -1.90
CA HIS A 71 -2.23 -3.67 -1.74
C HIS A 71 -3.07 -3.62 -0.47
N HIS A 72 -4.38 -3.69 -0.64
CA HIS A 72 -5.34 -3.81 0.44
C HIS A 72 -5.72 -5.28 0.62
N VAL A 73 -5.45 -5.81 1.80
CA VAL A 73 -5.64 -7.22 2.16
C VAL A 73 -6.60 -7.26 3.33
N GLU A 74 -7.77 -7.85 3.13
CA GLU A 74 -8.68 -8.18 4.22
C GLU A 74 -8.31 -9.57 4.76
N TYR A 75 -8.00 -9.66 6.05
CA TYR A 75 -7.68 -10.94 6.70
C TYR A 75 -8.22 -10.96 8.13
N LYS A 76 -9.00 -12.01 8.45
CA LYS A 76 -9.63 -12.20 9.77
C LYS A 76 -10.41 -10.96 10.24
N GLY A 77 -11.08 -10.27 9.32
CA GLY A 77 -11.87 -9.07 9.59
C GLY A 77 -11.03 -7.83 9.93
N GLN A 78 -9.76 -7.80 9.54
CA GLN A 78 -8.87 -6.64 9.66
C GLN A 78 -8.31 -6.25 8.30
N ASP A 79 -8.11 -4.95 8.10
CA ASP A 79 -7.53 -4.38 6.89
C ASP A 79 -6.03 -4.17 7.04
N TYR A 80 -5.28 -4.65 6.06
CA TYR A 80 -3.84 -4.43 5.98
C TYR A 80 -3.49 -3.75 4.65
N TYR A 81 -2.64 -2.73 4.73
CA TYR A 81 -2.16 -2.00 3.56
C TYR A 81 -0.67 -2.25 3.38
N PHE A 82 -0.26 -2.64 2.18
CA PHE A 82 1.14 -2.89 1.84
C PHE A 82 1.57 -2.10 0.61
N ALA A 83 2.80 -1.58 0.62
CA ALA A 83 3.45 -1.08 -0.58
C ALA A 83 4.82 -1.75 -0.78
N PHE A 84 4.99 -2.38 -1.94
CA PHE A 84 6.26 -2.97 -2.36
C PHE A 84 7.04 -2.04 -3.29
N GLY A 85 6.33 -1.26 -4.11
CA GLY A 85 6.91 -0.31 -5.05
C GLY A 85 7.04 1.12 -4.52
N GLY A 86 7.30 2.06 -5.43
CA GLY A 86 7.23 3.51 -5.14
C GLY A 86 8.16 3.99 -4.02
N CYS A 87 9.33 3.36 -3.82
CA CYS A 87 10.23 3.68 -2.70
C CYS A 87 10.70 5.14 -2.69
N HIS A 88 11.12 5.71 -3.82
CA HIS A 88 11.58 7.11 -3.88
C HIS A 88 10.43 8.10 -3.62
N ARG A 89 9.25 7.86 -4.20
CA ARG A 89 8.03 8.66 -3.98
C ARG A 89 7.65 8.65 -2.50
N TRP A 90 7.68 7.48 -1.88
CA TRP A 90 7.43 7.32 -0.44
C TRP A 90 8.46 8.05 0.42
N ALA A 91 9.75 7.87 0.13
CA ALA A 91 10.83 8.53 0.86
C ALA A 91 10.69 10.06 0.80
N ALA A 92 10.37 10.61 -0.37
CA ALA A 92 10.13 12.05 -0.54
C ALA A 92 8.97 12.55 0.33
N HIS A 93 7.83 11.85 0.35
CA HIS A 93 6.70 12.21 1.22
C HIS A 93 7.05 12.13 2.70
N LYS A 94 7.76 11.07 3.11
CA LYS A 94 8.18 10.85 4.50
C LYS A 94 9.14 11.94 4.98
N GLU A 95 10.13 12.30 4.17
CA GLU A 95 11.13 13.31 4.52
C GLU A 95 10.55 14.73 4.54
N LEU A 96 9.53 14.99 3.70
CA LEU A 96 8.74 16.23 3.75
C LEU A 96 7.66 16.21 4.85
N GLN A 97 7.63 15.18 5.69
CA GLN A 97 6.65 15.03 6.77
C GLN A 97 5.20 15.15 6.30
N LYS A 98 4.90 14.66 5.09
CA LYS A 98 3.52 14.58 4.59
C LYS A 98 2.75 13.54 5.39
N GLU A 99 1.47 13.81 5.64
CA GLU A 99 0.58 12.88 6.34
C GLU A 99 0.07 11.77 5.43
N THR A 100 -0.21 12.10 4.17
CA THR A 100 -0.79 11.20 3.16
C THR A 100 0.05 11.11 1.89
N ILE A 101 -0.16 10.05 1.13
CA ILE A 101 0.39 9.83 -0.21
C ILE A 101 -0.71 9.32 -1.14
N LYS A 102 -0.71 9.78 -2.40
CA LYS A 102 -1.62 9.26 -3.41
C LYS A 102 -1.32 7.79 -3.68
N GLY A 103 -2.29 6.94 -3.37
CA GLY A 103 -2.22 5.50 -3.53
C GLY A 103 -3.34 5.00 -4.42
N LYS A 104 -3.00 4.07 -5.31
CA LYS A 104 -3.95 3.25 -6.05
C LYS A 104 -4.24 2.00 -5.22
N LEU A 105 -5.46 1.87 -4.69
CA LEU A 105 -5.85 0.72 -3.89
C LEU A 105 -6.12 -0.49 -4.78
N ILE A 106 -5.50 -1.61 -4.43
CA ILE A 106 -5.60 -2.89 -5.14
C ILE A 106 -6.02 -3.95 -4.13
N SER A 107 -7.26 -4.44 -4.26
CA SER A 107 -7.73 -5.58 -3.47
C SER A 107 -6.85 -6.79 -3.78
N THR A 108 -6.19 -7.31 -2.75
CA THR A 108 -5.13 -8.32 -2.87
C THR A 108 -5.42 -9.46 -1.89
N PRO A 109 -5.50 -10.71 -2.36
CA PRO A 109 -5.70 -11.83 -1.45
C PRO A 109 -4.44 -12.07 -0.59
N PRO A 110 -4.58 -12.59 0.63
CA PRO A 110 -3.44 -12.82 1.52
C PRO A 110 -2.37 -13.76 0.93
N SER A 111 -2.79 -14.68 0.05
CA SER A 111 -1.92 -15.59 -0.70
C SER A 111 -0.88 -14.86 -1.56
N VAL A 112 -1.20 -13.68 -2.11
CA VAL A 112 -0.24 -12.86 -2.86
C VAL A 112 0.82 -12.28 -1.93
N ILE A 113 0.44 -11.80 -0.74
CA ILE A 113 1.43 -11.32 0.23
C ILE A 113 2.34 -12.46 0.72
N ASN A 114 1.81 -13.68 0.83
CA ASN A 114 2.63 -14.86 1.14
C ASN A 114 3.75 -15.08 0.12
N THR A 115 3.51 -14.78 -1.17
CA THR A 115 4.54 -14.87 -2.22
C THR A 115 5.66 -13.84 -2.01
N TYR A 116 5.34 -12.63 -1.55
CA TYR A 116 6.34 -11.59 -1.28
C TYR A 116 7.13 -11.85 0.02
N LEU A 117 6.47 -12.33 1.08
CA LEU A 117 7.06 -12.43 2.43
C LEU A 117 7.49 -13.85 2.83
N GLY A 118 7.10 -14.87 2.06
CA GLY A 118 7.43 -16.26 2.32
C GLY A 118 6.98 -16.72 3.71
N SER A 119 7.91 -17.30 4.48
CA SER A 119 7.67 -17.74 5.87
C SER A 119 7.43 -16.59 6.85
N SER A 120 7.78 -15.35 6.49
CA SER A 120 7.57 -14.17 7.34
C SER A 120 6.17 -13.57 7.22
N SER A 121 5.33 -14.14 6.34
CA SER A 121 3.98 -13.60 6.14
C SER A 121 3.08 -13.90 7.35
N PRO A 122 2.39 -12.89 7.91
CA PRO A 122 1.45 -13.06 9.02
C PRO A 122 0.16 -13.76 8.61
N PHE A 123 -0.04 -14.01 7.31
CA PHE A 123 -1.26 -14.57 6.76
C PHE A 123 -1.21 -16.08 6.52
N ARG A 124 -0.08 -16.72 6.84
CA ARG A 124 0.02 -18.18 6.81
C ARG A 124 -0.59 -18.73 8.08
N GLU A 125 -1.50 -19.68 7.94
CA GLU A 125 -1.89 -20.53 9.07
C GLU A 125 -0.78 -21.55 9.28
N THR A 126 -0.14 -21.49 10.45
CA THR A 126 0.81 -22.49 10.95
C THR A 126 0.09 -23.71 11.46
#